data_AF-A0A2V9W253-F1
#
_entry.id   AF-A0A2V9W253-F1
#
_cell.length_a   1.000
_cell.length_b   1.000
_cell.length_c   1.000
_cell.angle_alpha   90.00
_cell.angle_beta   90.00
_cell.angle_gamma   90.00
#
_symmetry.space_group_name_H-M   'P 1'
#
loop_
_entity.id
_entity.type
_entity.pdbx_description
1 polymer ?
#
loop_
_entity_poly.entity_id
_entity_poly.type
_entity_poly.pdbx_seq_one_letter_code
_entity_poly.pdbx_strand_id
1 'polypeptide(L)'
;MVRVGVIGFGLAGQAFHAPVVRGVPGMELACILERHGSKAKERYPEVRVARTLDEMLSDKTIGLIIVATPNDSHYSYAKACLEDGRDVVVDKPFTPTMTEAEELVALASKRGRLLTVYQDRRWDGAFLTVKKLVSSGALGDVVEYEARFDRFRLEPKPGAWRERADYAAVGVLWDL
;
A
#
# COMPACT_ATOMS: atom_id res chain seq x y z
N MET A 1 -1.66 11.00 18.43
CA MET A 1 -0.70 10.05 17.82
C MET A 1 -1.51 8.96 17.14
N VAL A 2 -1.26 8.68 15.86
CA VAL A 2 -1.97 7.66 15.08
C VAL A 2 -1.17 6.35 15.18
N ARG A 3 -1.76 5.33 15.77
CA ARG A 3 -1.16 3.99 15.86
C ARG A 3 -1.49 3.20 14.61
N VAL A 4 -0.44 2.68 13.96
CA VAL A 4 -0.51 2.08 12.63
C VAL A 4 -0.16 0.60 12.69
N GLY A 5 -1.00 -0.23 12.07
CA GLY A 5 -0.73 -1.63 11.77
C GLY A 5 -0.28 -1.80 10.32
N VAL A 6 0.74 -2.61 10.06
CA VAL A 6 1.17 -2.96 8.68
C VAL A 6 0.92 -4.44 8.44
N ILE A 7 0.07 -4.77 7.48
CA ILE A 7 -0.21 -6.13 7.04
C ILE A 7 0.73 -6.50 5.90
N GLY A 8 1.54 -7.53 6.12
CA GLY A 8 2.53 -7.99 5.15
C GLY A 8 3.89 -7.35 5.36
N PHE A 9 4.90 -8.18 5.63
CA PHE A 9 6.29 -7.75 5.84
C PHE A 9 7.23 -8.26 4.74
N GLY A 10 6.75 -8.21 3.50
CA GLY A 10 7.56 -8.42 2.30
C GLY A 10 8.39 -7.18 1.95
N LEU A 11 8.84 -7.06 0.69
CA LEU A 11 9.62 -5.91 0.23
C LEU A 11 8.91 -4.57 0.52
N ALA A 12 7.61 -4.48 0.23
CA ALA A 12 6.85 -3.26 0.43
C ALA A 12 6.76 -2.85 1.90
N GLY A 13 6.35 -3.79 2.76
CA GLY A 13 6.30 -3.56 4.21
C GLY A 13 7.65 -3.16 4.80
N GLN A 14 8.74 -3.79 4.34
CA GLN A 14 10.10 -3.54 4.85
C GLN A 14 10.74 -2.25 4.35
N ALA A 15 10.54 -1.91 3.08
CA ALA A 15 11.27 -0.84 2.41
C ALA A 15 10.48 0.47 2.30
N PHE A 16 9.15 0.39 2.17
CA PHE A 16 8.31 1.56 1.93
C PHE A 16 7.45 1.89 3.16
N HIS A 17 6.64 0.95 3.65
CA HIS A 17 5.62 1.30 4.65
C HIS A 17 6.15 1.45 6.06
N ALA A 18 6.80 0.42 6.62
CA ALA A 18 7.26 0.48 8.01
C ALA A 18 8.30 1.61 8.27
N PRO A 19 9.30 1.84 7.40
CA PRO A 19 10.22 2.97 7.56
C PRO A 19 9.52 4.33 7.46
N VAL A 20 8.60 4.51 6.51
CA VAL A 20 7.86 5.78 6.34
C VAL A 20 7.00 6.07 7.57
N VAL A 21 6.24 5.08 8.07
CA VAL A 21 5.43 5.25 9.30
C VAL A 21 6.29 5.72 10.47
N ARG A 22 7.48 5.14 10.66
CA ARG A 22 8.41 5.57 11.73
C ARG A 22 8.99 6.96 11.51
N GLY A 23 9.16 7.37 10.26
CA GLY A 23 9.74 8.66 9.90
C GLY A 23 8.76 9.82 9.98
N VAL A 24 7.45 9.56 10.00
CA VAL A 24 6.41 10.60 10.01
C VAL A 24 6.05 11.00 11.45
N PRO A 25 6.27 12.27 11.86
CA PRO A 25 5.86 12.73 13.17
C PRO A 25 4.35 12.56 13.41
N GLY A 26 4.00 12.08 14.60
CA GLY A 26 2.61 11.83 14.97
C GLY A 26 2.07 10.45 14.59
N MET A 27 2.86 9.61 13.90
CA MET A 27 2.56 8.20 13.65
C MET A 27 3.41 7.27 14.52
N GLU A 28 2.84 6.12 14.88
CA GLU A 28 3.52 5.05 15.62
C GLU A 28 3.32 3.73 14.87
N LEU A 29 4.40 3.03 14.54
CA LEU A 29 4.35 1.66 14.03
C LEU A 29 4.05 0.70 15.20
N ALA A 30 2.76 0.49 15.46
CA ALA A 30 2.30 -0.24 16.65
C ALA A 30 2.30 -1.76 16.46
N CYS A 31 2.01 -2.24 15.25
CA CYS A 31 1.95 -3.67 14.96
C CYS A 31 2.33 -4.00 13.52
N ILE A 32 2.96 -5.16 13.32
CA ILE A 32 3.19 -5.75 12.00
C ILE A 32 2.54 -7.13 11.97
N LEU A 33 1.72 -7.40 10.96
CA LEU A 33 1.23 -8.74 10.68
C LEU A 33 2.22 -9.43 9.73
N GLU A 34 2.96 -10.39 10.27
CA GLU A 34 3.86 -11.27 9.54
C GLU A 34 3.39 -12.71 9.77
N ARG A 35 2.76 -13.33 8.77
CA ARG A 35 2.20 -14.69 8.91
C ARG A 35 3.27 -15.75 9.24
N HIS A 36 4.44 -15.63 8.62
CA HIS A 36 5.54 -16.59 8.75
C HIS A 36 6.88 -15.87 8.82
N GLY A 37 7.83 -16.44 9.56
CA GLY A 37 9.17 -15.88 9.73
C GLY A 37 9.30 -14.92 10.92
N SER A 38 10.44 -14.25 10.97
CA SER A 38 10.89 -13.41 12.08
C SER A 38 11.42 -12.05 11.64
N LYS A 39 11.30 -11.68 10.35
CA LYS A 39 11.94 -10.48 9.81
C LYS A 39 11.42 -9.21 10.48
N ALA A 40 10.12 -9.19 10.81
CA ALA A 40 9.51 -8.06 11.52
C ALA A 40 10.12 -7.89 12.91
N LYS A 41 10.25 -9.00 13.65
CA LYS A 41 10.81 -9.00 15.00
C LYS A 41 12.31 -8.69 15.02
N GLU A 42 13.06 -9.18 14.04
CA GLU A 42 14.49 -8.91 13.90
C GLU A 42 14.76 -7.43 13.59
N ARG A 43 13.96 -6.83 12.69
CA ARG A 43 14.16 -5.45 12.26
C ARG A 43 13.56 -4.43 13.23
N TYR A 44 12.47 -4.77 13.89
CA TYR A 44 11.73 -3.91 14.81
C TYR A 44 11.39 -4.68 16.11
N PRO A 45 12.40 -4.97 16.96
CA PRO A 45 12.22 -5.80 18.16
C PRO A 45 11.23 -5.22 19.17
N GLU A 46 11.01 -3.90 19.16
CA GLU A 46 10.06 -3.17 19.99
C GLU A 46 8.61 -3.23 19.49
N VAL A 47 8.41 -3.56 18.21
CA VAL A 47 7.07 -3.57 17.58
C VAL A 47 6.40 -4.91 17.81
N ARG A 48 5.11 -4.88 18.16
CA ARG A 48 4.30 -6.11 18.31
C ARG A 48 4.15 -6.80 16.96
N VAL A 49 4.43 -8.10 16.91
CA VAL A 49 4.17 -8.92 15.72
C VAL A 49 2.91 -9.75 15.92
N ALA A 50 1.93 -9.57 15.03
CA ALA A 50 0.74 -10.41 14.94
C ALA A 50 0.92 -11.48 13.86
N ARG A 51 0.32 -12.65 14.04
CA ARG A 51 0.33 -13.76 13.08
C ARG A 51 -0.97 -13.85 12.30
N THR A 52 -2.06 -13.33 12.85
CA THR A 52 -3.38 -13.30 12.22
C THR A 52 -3.94 -11.87 12.18
N LEU A 53 -4.95 -11.68 11.33
CA LEU A 53 -5.65 -10.39 11.27
C LEU A 53 -6.36 -10.11 12.59
N ASP A 54 -7.02 -11.11 13.17
CA ASP A 54 -7.74 -10.99 14.44
C ASP A 54 -6.80 -10.59 15.59
N GLU A 55 -5.59 -11.15 15.64
CA GLU A 55 -4.59 -10.75 16.63
C GLU A 55 -4.20 -9.26 16.51
N MET A 56 -4.12 -8.73 15.29
CA MET A 56 -3.87 -7.30 15.07
C MET A 56 -5.10 -6.46 15.43
N LEU A 57 -6.28 -6.84 14.94
CA LEU A 57 -7.53 -6.11 15.14
C LEU A 57 -8.06 -6.19 16.58
N SER A 58 -7.58 -7.14 17.39
CA SER A 58 -7.84 -7.21 18.83
C SER A 58 -7.33 -5.98 19.58
N ASP A 59 -6.27 -5.32 19.07
CA ASP A 59 -5.82 -4.05 19.60
C ASP A 59 -6.70 -2.92 19.04
N LYS A 60 -7.66 -2.47 19.85
CA LYS A 60 -8.56 -1.38 19.46
C LYS A 60 -7.87 -0.01 19.40
N THR A 61 -6.64 0.12 19.88
CA THR A 61 -5.87 1.37 19.81
C THR A 61 -5.26 1.63 18.43
N ILE A 62 -5.15 0.63 17.56
CA ILE A 62 -4.63 0.78 16.19
C ILE A 62 -5.71 1.39 15.30
N GLY A 63 -5.57 2.66 14.92
CA GLY A 63 -6.58 3.39 14.13
C GLY A 63 -6.44 3.22 12.62
N LEU A 64 -5.21 3.00 12.15
CA LEU A 64 -4.86 2.96 10.73
C LEU A 64 -4.21 1.62 10.39
N ILE A 65 -4.64 0.99 9.30
CA ILE A 65 -4.05 -0.24 8.77
C ILE A 65 -3.50 0.01 7.36
N ILE A 66 -2.26 -0.42 7.12
CA ILE A 66 -1.64 -0.45 5.80
C ILE A 66 -1.63 -1.89 5.29
N VAL A 67 -2.22 -2.14 4.13
CA VAL A 67 -2.23 -3.44 3.46
C VAL A 67 -1.13 -3.47 2.40
N ALA A 68 -0.05 -4.24 2.65
CA ALA A 68 1.14 -4.35 1.81
C ALA A 68 1.45 -5.82 1.45
N THR A 69 0.40 -6.57 1.16
CA THR A 69 0.43 -8.01 0.81
C THR A 69 0.47 -8.21 -0.71
N PRO A 70 0.46 -9.45 -1.22
CA PRO A 70 0.20 -9.68 -2.65
C PRO A 70 -1.22 -9.23 -3.06
N ASN A 71 -1.38 -8.86 -4.33
CA ASN A 71 -2.54 -8.13 -4.87
C ASN A 71 -3.89 -8.84 -4.64
N ASP A 72 -3.89 -10.17 -4.73
CA ASP A 72 -5.07 -11.04 -4.56
C ASP A 72 -5.69 -10.93 -3.16
N SER A 73 -4.92 -10.50 -2.17
CA SER A 73 -5.37 -10.37 -0.78
C SER A 73 -5.71 -8.93 -0.37
N HIS A 74 -5.50 -7.95 -1.23
CA HIS A 74 -5.76 -6.54 -0.90
C HIS A 74 -7.21 -6.30 -0.51
N TYR A 75 -8.15 -6.77 -1.35
CA TYR A 75 -9.57 -6.55 -1.14
C TYR A 75 -10.06 -7.16 0.18
N SER A 76 -9.71 -8.42 0.45
CA SER A 76 -10.18 -9.13 1.64
C SER A 76 -9.64 -8.50 2.94
N TYR A 77 -8.36 -8.11 2.97
CA TYR A 77 -7.80 -7.42 4.12
C TYR A 77 -8.39 -6.01 4.30
N ALA A 78 -8.49 -5.22 3.23
CA ALA A 78 -9.03 -3.87 3.29
C ALA A 78 -10.49 -3.87 3.76
N LYS A 79 -11.32 -4.76 3.20
CA LYS A 79 -12.73 -4.92 3.60
C LYS A 79 -12.87 -5.26 5.08
N ALA A 80 -12.13 -6.27 5.56
CA ALA A 80 -12.19 -6.68 6.97
C ALA A 80 -11.73 -5.56 7.92
N CYS A 81 -10.71 -4.79 7.55
CA CYS A 81 -10.25 -3.65 8.36
C CYS A 81 -11.29 -2.52 8.40
N LEU A 82 -11.91 -2.19 7.27
CA LEU A 82 -12.99 -1.20 7.21
C LEU A 82 -14.23 -1.64 8.00
N GLU A 83 -14.57 -2.94 7.96
CA GLU A 83 -15.66 -3.52 8.75
C GLU A 83 -15.40 -3.47 10.26
N ASP A 84 -14.14 -3.64 10.70
CA ASP A 84 -13.72 -3.44 12.10
C ASP A 84 -13.60 -1.96 12.48
N GLY A 85 -13.88 -1.03 11.55
CA GLY A 85 -13.90 0.41 11.80
C GLY A 85 -12.52 1.07 11.78
N ARG A 86 -11.57 0.51 11.01
CA ARG A 86 -10.23 1.10 10.82
C ARG A 86 -10.18 1.96 9.58
N ASP A 87 -9.29 2.95 9.60
CA ASP A 87 -8.84 3.62 8.38
C ASP A 87 -7.86 2.71 7.65
N VAL A 88 -7.86 2.77 6.31
CA VAL A 88 -7.07 1.83 5.49
C VAL A 88 -6.27 2.56 4.41
N VAL A 89 -4.98 2.21 4.32
CA VAL A 89 -4.13 2.46 3.16
C VAL A 89 -3.88 1.12 2.48
N VAL A 90 -4.13 1.03 1.17
CA VAL A 90 -3.81 -0.18 0.39
C VAL A 90 -2.65 0.12 -0.54
N ASP A 91 -1.66 -0.75 -0.57
CA ASP A 91 -0.57 -0.65 -1.55
C ASP A 91 -1.09 -0.85 -2.97
N LYS A 92 -0.34 -0.39 -3.96
CA LYS A 92 -0.71 -0.52 -5.37
C LYS A 92 -0.37 -1.93 -5.90
N PRO A 93 -1.15 -2.46 -6.85
CA PRO A 93 -2.45 -1.96 -7.32
C PRO A 93 -3.56 -2.16 -6.28
N PHE A 94 -4.55 -1.26 -6.29
CA PHE A 94 -5.59 -1.21 -5.25
C PHE A 94 -6.38 -2.52 -5.13
N THR A 95 -6.99 -2.96 -6.22
CA THR A 95 -7.70 -4.23 -6.34
C THR A 95 -7.52 -4.78 -7.76
N PRO A 96 -7.67 -6.09 -7.97
CA PRO A 96 -7.64 -6.66 -9.32
C PRO A 96 -8.83 -6.29 -10.20
N THR A 97 -9.98 -5.95 -9.62
CA THR A 97 -11.19 -5.60 -10.37
C THR A 97 -11.77 -4.26 -9.94
N MET A 98 -12.46 -3.59 -10.87
CA MET A 98 -13.18 -2.34 -10.60
C MET A 98 -14.32 -2.54 -9.61
N THR A 99 -15.06 -3.65 -9.70
CA THR A 99 -16.15 -3.98 -8.77
C THR A 99 -15.67 -4.04 -7.31
N GLU A 100 -14.53 -4.69 -7.06
CA GLU A 100 -13.93 -4.74 -5.72
C GLU A 100 -13.51 -3.34 -5.23
N ALA A 101 -12.96 -2.51 -6.11
CA ALA A 101 -12.57 -1.14 -5.76
C ALA A 101 -13.80 -0.29 -5.38
N GLU A 102 -14.86 -0.34 -6.17
CA GLU A 102 -16.11 0.37 -5.93
C GLU A 102 -16.76 -0.05 -4.61
N GLU A 103 -16.77 -1.35 -4.33
CA GLU A 103 -17.31 -1.88 -3.07
C GLU A 103 -16.54 -1.35 -1.86
N LEU A 104 -15.20 -1.33 -1.91
CA LEU A 104 -14.38 -0.81 -0.81
C LEU A 104 -14.61 0.68 -0.59
N VAL A 105 -14.72 1.47 -1.66
CA VAL A 105 -15.00 2.91 -1.57
C VAL A 105 -16.38 3.15 -0.94
N ALA A 106 -17.40 2.44 -1.41
CA ALA A 106 -18.75 2.52 -0.86
C ALA A 106 -18.77 2.09 0.62
N LEU A 107 -18.06 1.02 0.97
CA LEU A 107 -17.93 0.53 2.34
C LEU A 107 -17.26 1.55 3.25
N ALA A 108 -16.12 2.13 2.83
CA ALA A 108 -15.42 3.15 3.59
C ALA A 108 -16.32 4.37 3.85
N SER A 109 -17.03 4.85 2.82
CA SER A 109 -18.02 5.93 2.98
C SER A 109 -19.14 5.56 3.95
N LYS A 110 -19.71 4.36 3.83
CA LYS A 110 -20.79 3.87 4.71
C LYS A 110 -20.35 3.74 6.17
N ARG A 111 -19.08 3.36 6.41
CA ARG A 111 -18.50 3.19 7.75
C ARG A 111 -17.92 4.49 8.33
N GLY A 112 -17.91 5.57 7.55
CA GLY A 112 -17.28 6.84 7.93
C GLY A 112 -15.78 6.68 8.18
N ARG A 113 -15.10 5.90 7.34
CA ARG A 113 -13.66 5.60 7.43
C ARG A 113 -12.89 6.16 6.25
N LEU A 114 -11.62 6.45 6.49
CA LEU A 114 -10.70 6.86 5.44
C LEU A 114 -10.18 5.64 4.70
N LEU A 115 -10.18 5.73 3.38
CA LEU A 115 -9.59 4.74 2.48
C LEU A 115 -8.76 5.48 1.44
N THR A 116 -7.50 5.08 1.30
CA THR A 116 -6.62 5.64 0.26
C THR A 116 -5.69 4.56 -0.30
N VAL A 117 -5.19 4.81 -1.50
CA VAL A 117 -4.21 3.95 -2.18
C VAL A 117 -2.82 4.59 -2.07
N TYR A 118 -1.78 3.80 -1.88
CA TYR A 118 -0.40 4.27 -1.79
C TYR A 118 0.18 4.62 -3.17
N GLN A 119 -0.32 5.70 -3.77
CA GLN A 119 0.14 6.26 -5.04
C GLN A 119 1.30 7.25 -4.80
N ASP A 120 2.39 6.75 -4.23
CA ASP A 120 3.52 7.51 -3.68
C ASP A 120 4.33 8.28 -4.74
N ARG A 121 4.35 7.81 -5.99
CA ARG A 121 5.03 8.51 -7.10
C ARG A 121 4.52 9.92 -7.39
N ARG A 122 3.34 10.29 -6.87
CA ARG A 122 2.86 11.70 -6.90
C ARG A 122 3.75 12.66 -6.12
N TRP A 123 4.62 12.12 -5.24
CA TRP A 123 5.60 12.85 -4.47
C TRP A 123 7.05 12.67 -4.98
N ASP A 124 7.25 11.97 -6.09
CA ASP A 124 8.57 11.91 -6.73
C ASP A 124 9.00 13.33 -7.15
N GLY A 125 10.26 13.68 -6.94
CA GLY A 125 10.77 15.02 -7.22
C GLY A 125 10.56 15.45 -8.68
N ALA A 126 10.67 14.52 -9.62
CA ALA A 126 10.38 14.75 -11.03
C ALA A 126 8.89 15.10 -11.24
N PHE A 127 7.97 14.33 -10.65
CA PHE A 127 6.54 14.58 -10.77
C PHE A 127 6.13 15.90 -10.12
N LEU A 128 6.68 16.22 -8.94
CA LEU A 128 6.46 17.51 -8.27
C LEU A 128 6.99 18.68 -9.10
N THR A 129 8.10 18.51 -9.82
CA THR A 129 8.66 19.52 -10.73
C THR A 129 7.73 19.75 -11.92
N VAL A 130 7.27 18.67 -12.56
CA VAL A 130 6.29 18.76 -13.66
C VAL A 130 5.02 19.46 -13.17
N LYS A 131 4.46 19.03 -12.03
CA LYS A 131 3.28 19.65 -11.41
C LYS A 131 3.48 21.14 -11.18
N LYS A 132 4.65 21.57 -10.69
CA LYS A 132 4.98 22.98 -10.48
C LYS A 132 4.97 23.78 -11.80
N LEU A 133 5.62 23.27 -12.85
CA LEU A 133 5.71 23.93 -14.16
C LEU A 133 4.35 24.07 -14.84
N VAL A 134 3.53 23.01 -14.77
CA VAL A 134 2.15 23.02 -15.26
C VAL A 134 1.31 24.03 -14.47
N SER A 135 1.37 23.99 -13.14
CA SER A 135 0.55 24.86 -12.28
C SER A 135 0.96 26.34 -12.39
N SER A 136 2.21 26.64 -12.73
CA SER A 136 2.67 28.02 -12.92
C SER A 136 2.37 28.57 -14.32
N GLY A 137 1.80 27.77 -15.22
CA GLY A 137 1.58 28.15 -16.63
C GLY A 137 2.86 28.32 -17.45
N ALA A 138 4.01 27.83 -16.96
CA ALA A 138 5.31 28.03 -17.62
C ALA A 138 5.41 27.31 -18.98
N LEU A 139 4.53 26.33 -19.20
CA LEU A 139 4.47 25.53 -20.42
C LEU A 139 3.39 26.02 -21.41
N GLY A 140 2.62 27.06 -21.05
CA GLY A 140 1.40 27.41 -21.78
C GLY A 140 0.35 26.30 -21.72
N ASP A 141 -0.39 26.12 -22.82
CA ASP A 141 -1.38 25.05 -22.95
C ASP A 141 -0.67 23.72 -23.23
N VAL A 142 -0.85 22.75 -22.33
CA VAL A 142 -0.33 21.40 -22.52
C VAL A 142 -1.18 20.67 -23.56
N VAL A 143 -0.57 20.32 -24.69
CA VAL A 143 -1.23 19.60 -25.80
C VAL A 143 -0.85 18.12 -25.89
N GLU A 144 0.27 17.72 -25.28
CA GLU A 144 0.77 16.35 -25.30
C GLU A 144 1.57 16.02 -24.02
N TYR A 145 1.50 14.76 -23.58
CA TYR A 145 2.26 14.23 -22.46
C TYR A 145 2.67 12.79 -22.74
N GLU A 146 3.98 12.53 -22.73
CA GLU A 146 4.56 11.19 -22.83
C GLU A 146 5.25 10.82 -21.51
N ALA A 147 4.96 9.62 -21.00
CA ALA A 147 5.62 9.05 -19.84
C ALA A 147 6.11 7.65 -20.14
N ARG A 148 7.36 7.38 -19.75
CA ARG A 148 8.00 6.08 -19.94
C ARG A 148 8.49 5.52 -18.62
N PHE A 149 8.24 4.24 -18.42
CA PHE A 149 8.76 3.48 -17.28
C PHE A 149 9.51 2.25 -17.79
N ASP A 150 10.64 2.50 -18.46
CA ASP A 150 11.40 1.43 -19.09
C ASP A 150 12.24 0.67 -18.06
N ARG A 151 12.40 -0.63 -18.29
CA ARG A 151 13.29 -1.49 -17.52
C ARG A 151 14.10 -2.39 -18.44
N PHE A 152 15.36 -2.62 -18.10
CA PHE A 152 16.17 -3.63 -18.76
C PHE A 152 16.16 -4.92 -17.93
N ARG A 153 15.23 -5.84 -18.26
CA ARG A 153 15.14 -7.17 -17.66
C ARG A 153 14.82 -8.18 -18.76
N LEU A 154 15.83 -8.96 -19.16
CA LEU A 154 15.71 -9.96 -20.22
C LEU A 154 14.95 -11.20 -19.75
N GLU A 155 15.18 -11.61 -18.51
CA GLU A 155 14.57 -12.82 -17.93
C GLU A 155 13.61 -12.47 -16.78
N PRO A 156 12.45 -13.14 -16.69
CA PRO A 156 11.60 -13.09 -15.50
C PRO A 156 12.38 -13.52 -14.24
N LYS A 157 12.09 -12.92 -13.09
CA LYS A 157 12.63 -13.33 -11.78
C LYS A 157 11.98 -14.66 -11.33
N PRO A 158 12.73 -15.77 -11.27
CA PRO A 158 12.17 -17.06 -10.90
C PRO A 158 11.47 -17.04 -9.52
N GLY A 159 10.26 -17.60 -9.47
CA GLY A 159 9.46 -17.70 -8.23
C GLY A 159 8.81 -16.39 -7.77
N ALA A 160 8.90 -15.29 -8.53
CA ALA A 160 8.19 -14.07 -8.20
C ALA A 160 6.69 -14.21 -8.51
N TRP A 161 5.82 -14.00 -7.51
CA TRP A 161 4.37 -14.05 -7.70
C TRP A 161 3.87 -13.05 -8.77
N ARG A 162 4.57 -11.92 -8.94
CA ARG A 162 4.27 -10.89 -9.96
C ARG A 162 4.41 -11.37 -11.41
N GLU A 163 4.99 -12.55 -11.61
CA GLU A 163 5.24 -13.15 -12.93
C GLU A 163 4.42 -14.43 -13.14
N ARG A 164 3.53 -14.75 -12.18
CA ARG A 164 2.66 -15.92 -12.23
C ARG A 164 1.30 -15.54 -12.81
N ALA A 165 0.95 -16.11 -13.96
CA ALA A 165 -0.32 -15.83 -14.65
C ALA A 165 -1.57 -16.25 -13.85
N ASP A 166 -1.44 -17.13 -12.85
CA ASP A 166 -2.53 -17.52 -11.97
C ASP A 166 -2.79 -16.54 -10.81
N TYR A 167 -1.98 -15.49 -10.69
CA TYR A 167 -2.23 -14.39 -9.75
C TYR A 167 -2.98 -13.25 -10.45
N ALA A 168 -3.88 -12.61 -9.70
CA ALA A 168 -4.62 -11.45 -10.21
C ALA A 168 -3.73 -10.19 -10.23
N ALA A 169 -4.00 -9.29 -11.19
CA ALA A 169 -3.28 -8.02 -11.36
C ALA A 169 -1.75 -8.15 -11.42
N VAL A 170 -1.25 -9.06 -12.26
CA VAL A 170 0.18 -9.28 -12.50
C VAL A 170 0.66 -8.70 -13.83
N GLY A 171 1.98 -8.56 -13.98
CA GLY A 171 2.59 -7.97 -15.17
C GLY A 171 2.92 -6.48 -15.04
N VAL A 172 3.66 -5.96 -16.02
CA VAL A 172 4.25 -4.61 -15.94
C VAL A 172 3.22 -3.49 -15.87
N LEU A 173 2.07 -3.66 -16.52
CA LEU A 173 1.00 -2.66 -16.51
C LEU A 173 0.40 -2.45 -15.11
N TRP A 174 0.40 -3.49 -14.27
CA TRP A 174 -0.09 -3.41 -12.89
C TRP A 174 0.98 -3.02 -11.88
N ASP A 175 2.26 -3.22 -12.22
CA ASP A 175 3.38 -3.01 -11.30
C ASP A 175 4.07 -1.64 -11.46
N LEU A 176 4.03 -1.02 -12.64
CA LEU A 176 4.72 0.24 -12.91
C LEU A 176 3.80 1.46 -12.82
#